data_AF-A0A356EV46-F1
#
_entry.id   AF-A0A356EV46-F1
#
_cell.length_a   1.000
_cell.length_b   1.000
_cell.length_c   1.000
_cell.angle_alpha   90.00
_cell.angle_beta   90.00
_cell.angle_gamma   90.00
#
_symmetry.space_group_name_H-M   'P 1'
#
loop_
_entity.id
_entity.type
_entity.pdbx_description
1 polymer ?
#
loop_
_entity_poly.entity_id
_entity_poly.type
_entity_poly.pdbx_seq_one_letter_code
_entity_poly.pdbx_strand_id
1 'polypeptide(L)' 'MPKSVLDAIKMGLWEFEPQEVDGDHYSATGAMPGTKDKLVIMAERVRNGLPLWHPLDRDDIEKPAPPKCPKPR' A
#
# COMPACT_ATOMS: atom_id res chain seq x y z
N MET A 1 -17.72 14.78 4.25
CA MET A 1 -17.16 13.47 4.64
C MET A 1 -15.66 13.63 4.84
N PRO A 2 -15.05 13.00 5.85
CA PRO A 2 -13.59 13.05 6.05
C PRO A 2 -12.88 12.54 4.79
N LYS A 3 -11.80 13.22 4.38
CA LYS A 3 -11.02 12.86 3.18
C LYS A 3 -9.84 11.96 3.52
N SER A 4 -9.53 11.82 4.79
CA SER A 4 -8.40 11.06 5.31
C SER A 4 -8.68 10.55 6.73
N VAL A 5 -7.91 9.56 7.18
CA VAL A 5 -7.95 9.05 8.56
C VAL A 5 -7.66 10.16 9.57
N LEU A 6 -6.75 11.09 9.25
CA LEU A 6 -6.43 12.21 10.13
C LEU A 6 -7.61 13.17 10.30
N ASP A 7 -8.38 13.42 9.23
CA ASP A 7 -9.60 14.23 9.32
C ASP A 7 -10.67 13.52 10.14
N ALA A 8 -10.84 12.21 9.96
CA ALA A 8 -11.79 11.42 10.72
C ALA A 8 -11.49 11.42 12.23
N ILE A 9 -10.22 11.27 12.62
CA ILE A 9 -9.79 11.37 14.03
C ILE A 9 -10.14 12.74 14.60
N LYS A 10 -9.85 13.83 13.88
CA LYS A 10 -10.19 15.19 14.33
C LYS A 10 -11.69 15.42 14.49
N MET A 11 -12.50 14.70 13.72
CA MET A 11 -13.97 14.77 13.75
C MET A 11 -14.60 13.79 14.76
N GLY A 12 -13.81 12.97 15.47
CA GLY A 12 -14.31 11.96 16.40
C GLY A 12 -14.97 10.75 15.69
N LEU A 13 -14.66 10.53 14.41
CA LEU A 13 -15.18 9.43 13.60
C LEU A 13 -14.21 8.24 13.66
N TRP A 14 -14.39 7.38 14.67
CA TRP A 14 -13.52 6.22 14.91
C TRP A 14 -13.79 5.03 13.98
N GLU A 15 -14.99 4.95 13.40
CA GLU A 15 -15.40 3.90 12.46
C GLU A 15 -15.09 4.25 11.00
N PHE A 16 -14.34 5.32 10.75
CA PHE A 16 -14.00 5.72 9.40
C PHE A 16 -13.00 4.75 8.77
N GLU A 17 -13.39 4.13 7.67
CA GLU A 17 -12.52 3.38 6.78
C GLU A 17 -12.31 4.18 5.48
N PRO A 18 -11.06 4.39 5.03
CA PRO A 18 -10.79 4.94 3.70
C PRO A 18 -11.43 4.11 2.59
N GLN A 19 -11.67 4.72 1.44
CA GLN A 19 -12.13 3.98 0.27
C GLN A 19 -11.06 2.96 -0.16
N GLU A 20 -11.47 1.71 -0.38
CA GLU A 20 -10.59 0.69 -0.94
C GLU A 20 -10.09 1.10 -2.32
N VAL A 21 -8.79 0.94 -2.54
CA VAL A 21 -8.15 1.14 -3.84
C VAL A 21 -7.80 -0.23 -4.40
N ASP A 22 -8.30 -0.51 -5.60
CA ASP A 22 -8.00 -1.77 -6.30
C ASP A 22 -6.48 -1.96 -6.45
N GLY A 23 -6.01 -3.19 -6.19
CA GLY A 23 -4.61 -3.58 -6.36
C GLY A 23 -4.09 -3.30 -7.76
N ASP A 24 -4.94 -3.37 -8.78
CA ASP A 24 -4.54 -3.11 -10.16
C ASP A 24 -4.09 -1.65 -10.41
N HIS A 25 -4.37 -0.73 -9.49
CA HIS A 25 -3.94 0.67 -9.59
C HIS A 25 -2.52 0.95 -9.05
N TYR A 26 -1.87 -0.01 -8.39
CA TYR A 26 -0.53 0.19 -7.84
C TYR A 26 0.30 -1.10 -7.87
N SER A 27 1.61 -0.96 -8.03
CA SER A 27 2.47 -2.13 -8.25
C SER A 27 2.73 -2.90 -6.96
N ALA A 28 2.59 -4.22 -7.02
CA ALA A 28 3.14 -5.14 -6.03
C ALA A 28 4.68 -5.02 -5.96
N THR A 29 5.26 -5.25 -4.78
CA THR A 29 6.70 -5.31 -4.59
C THR A 29 7.18 -6.72 -4.28
N GLY A 30 8.23 -7.12 -5.01
CA GLY A 30 8.98 -8.35 -4.75
C GLY A 30 10.15 -8.18 -3.79
N ALA A 31 10.33 -7.00 -3.19
CA ALA A 31 11.37 -6.77 -2.20
C ALA A 31 11.16 -7.69 -0.99
N MET A 32 12.26 -8.19 -0.44
CA MET A 32 12.24 -9.11 0.69
C MET A 32 11.67 -8.44 1.95
N PRO A 33 10.86 -9.16 2.75
CA PRO A 33 10.41 -8.66 4.05
C PRO A 33 11.58 -8.19 4.91
N GLY A 34 11.40 -7.07 5.62
CA GLY A 34 12.42 -6.50 6.52
C GLY A 34 13.60 -5.79 5.84
N THR A 35 13.66 -5.76 4.51
CA THR A 35 14.74 -5.03 3.80
C THR A 35 14.46 -3.54 3.66
N LYS A 36 15.52 -2.75 3.51
CA LYS A 36 15.42 -1.31 3.22
C LYS A 36 14.64 -1.03 1.95
N ASP A 37 14.83 -1.85 0.91
CA ASP A 37 14.14 -1.69 -0.37
C ASP A 37 12.61 -1.80 -0.22
N LYS A 38 12.14 -2.74 0.61
CA LYS A 38 10.71 -2.86 0.94
C LYS A 38 10.19 -1.58 1.61
N LEU A 39 10.93 -1.07 2.60
CA LEU A 39 10.55 0.14 3.33
C LEU A 39 10.49 1.38 2.44
N VAL A 40 11.42 1.52 1.48
CA VAL A 40 11.41 2.62 0.51
C VAL A 40 10.13 2.60 -0.32
N ILE A 41 9.76 1.44 -0.87
CA ILE A 41 8.55 1.29 -1.67
C ILE A 41 7.27 1.57 -0.86
N MET A 42 7.20 1.06 0.37
CA MET A 42 6.07 1.30 1.26
C MET A 42 5.94 2.78 1.63
N ALA A 43 7.07 3.46 1.89
CA ALA A 43 7.08 4.89 2.16
C ALA A 43 6.60 5.72 0.94
N GLU A 44 6.99 5.34 -0.28
CA GLU A 44 6.49 5.98 -1.50
C GLU A 44 4.98 5.82 -1.66
N ARG A 45 4.41 4.64 -1.38
CA ARG A 45 2.95 4.43 -1.40
C ARG A 45 2.23 5.34 -0.41
N VAL A 46 2.72 5.43 0.83
CA VAL A 46 2.15 6.32 1.86
C VAL A 46 2.18 7.78 1.40
N ARG A 47 3.30 8.25 0.82
CA ARG A 47 3.39 9.62 0.29
C ARG A 47 2.41 9.89 -0.84
N ASN A 48 2.08 8.88 -1.64
CA ASN A 48 1.11 8.96 -2.73
C ASN A 48 -0.34 8.73 -2.28
N GLY A 49 -0.60 8.51 -0.98
CA GLY A 49 -1.94 8.22 -0.47
C GLY A 49 -2.50 6.86 -0.92
N LEU A 50 -1.63 5.92 -1.30
CA LEU A 50 -2.01 4.56 -1.69
C LEU A 50 -2.05 3.63 -0.47
N PRO A 51 -2.77 2.50 -0.55
CA PRO A 51 -2.70 1.46 0.46
C PRO A 51 -1.25 1.03 0.72
N LEU A 52 -0.95 0.76 2.00
CA LEU A 52 0.39 0.37 2.42
C LEU A 52 0.80 -0.98 1.82
N TRP A 53 -0.13 -1.93 1.82
CA TRP A 53 0.06 -3.32 1.38
C TRP A 53 -0.65 -3.57 0.06
N HIS A 54 0.01 -4.28 -0.85
CA HIS A 54 -0.63 -4.85 -2.04
C HIS A 54 -0.91 -6.35 -1.79
N PRO A 55 -2.05 -6.93 -2.22
CA PRO A 55 -2.37 -8.34 -2.01
C PRO A 55 -1.31 -9.32 -2.56
N LEU A 56 -0.64 -8.94 -3.64
CA LEU A 56 0.45 -9.70 -4.28
C LEU A 56 1.85 -9.30 -3.79
N ASP A 57 1.98 -8.45 -2.77
CA ASP A 57 3.30 -8.14 -2.21
C ASP A 57 3.99 -9.40 -1.70
N ARG A 58 5.31 -9.50 -1.91
CA ARG A 58 6.09 -10.56 -1.27
C ARG A 58 6.12 -10.33 0.24
N ASP A 59 5.58 -11.29 0.97
CA ASP A 59 5.47 -11.34 2.44
C ASP A 59 6.33 -12.45 3.06
N ASP A 60 6.84 -13.38 2.25
CA ASP A 60 7.66 -14.51 2.69
C ASP A 60 8.92 -14.71 1.82
N ILE A 61 9.95 -15.32 2.42
CA ILE A 61 11.20 -15.71 1.78
C ILE A 61 10.95 -16.83 0.76
N GLU A 62 10.09 -17.79 1.07
CA GLU A 62 9.85 -18.95 0.19
C GLU A 62 9.00 -18.60 -1.03
N LYS A 63 8.20 -17.52 -0.96
CA LYS A 63 7.35 -17.11 -2.07
C LYS A 63 8.16 -16.45 -3.19
N PRO A 64 7.87 -16.76 -4.46
CA PRO A 64 8.49 -16.09 -5.59
C PRO A 64 8.09 -14.61 -5.61
N ALA A 65 8.93 -13.76 -6.20
CA ALA A 65 8.57 -12.38 -6.43
C ALA A 65 7.33 -12.30 -7.35
N PRO A 66 6.39 -11.39 -7.09
CA PRO A 66 5.23 -11.20 -7.94
C PRO A 66 5.66 -10.76 -9.35
N PRO A 67 4.85 -11.07 -10.39
CA PRO A 67 5.05 -10.50 -11.71
C PRO A 67 5.04 -8.98 -11.61
N LYS A 68 5.95 -8.31 -12.34
CA LYS A 68 5.95 -6.85 -12.38
C LYS A 68 4.64 -6.40 -13.02
N CYS A 69 3.79 -5.67 -12.29
CA CYS A 69 2.63 -5.03 -12.90
C CYS A 69 3.12 -4.10 -14.02
N PRO A 70 2.45 -4.08 -15.18
CA PRO A 70 2.73 -3.07 -16.19
C PRO A 70 2.52 -1.71 -15.53
N LYS A 71 3.54 -0.84 -15.60
CA LYS A 71 3.39 0.52 -15.10
C LYS A 71 2.21 1.16 -15.87
N PRO A 72 1.21 1.73 -15.19
CA PRO A 72 0.21 2.52 -15.90
C PRO A 72 0.94 3.64 -16.66
N ARG A 73 0.59 3.81 -17.94
CA ARG A 73 1.17 4.83 -18.83
C ARG A 73 0.83 6.23 -18.37
#